data_AF-A0AAI9DIB4-F1
#
_entry.id   AF-A0AAI9DIB4-F1
#
_cell.length_a   1.000
_cell.length_b   1.000
_cell.length_c   1.000
_cell.angle_alpha   90.00
_cell.angle_beta   90.00
_cell.angle_gamma   90.00
#
_symmetry.space_group_name_H-M   'P 1'
#
loop_
_entity.id
_entity.type
_entity.pdbx_description
1 polymer ?
#
loop_
_entity_poly.entity_id
_entity_poly.type
_entity_poly.pdbx_seq_one_letter_code
_entity_poly.pdbx_strand_id
1 'polypeptide(L)' 'MSGLINPKDVPEDAAYALIIELVRAQRVPVYSSSISELMSLYDEAVKHFKKDEEA' A
#
# COMPACT_ATOMS: atom_id res chain seq x y z
N MET A 1 6.11 -13.30 -6.23
CA MET A 1 4.68 -13.33 -5.85
C MET A 1 3.95 -12.33 -6.72
N SER A 2 3.39 -12.75 -7.84
CA SER A 2 2.38 -11.98 -8.58
C SER A 2 1.15 -12.86 -8.65
N GLY A 3 0.60 -13.16 -7.47
CA GLY A 3 -0.84 -13.39 -7.40
C GLY A 3 -1.42 -12.01 -7.44
N LEU A 4 -2.22 -11.69 -8.46
CA LEU A 4 -2.94 -10.43 -8.52
C LEU A 4 -3.90 -10.41 -7.32
N ILE A 5 -3.46 -9.79 -6.21
CA ILE A 5 -4.30 -9.58 -5.04
C ILE A 5 -5.32 -8.55 -5.47
N ASN A 6 -6.59 -8.94 -5.48
CA ASN A 6 -7.67 -8.02 -5.72
C ASN A 6 -7.79 -7.09 -4.50
N PRO A 7 -7.55 -5.78 -4.65
CA PRO A 7 -7.62 -4.84 -3.53
C PRO A 7 -9.00 -4.76 -2.89
N LYS A 8 -10.05 -5.21 -3.60
CA LYS A 8 -11.41 -5.28 -3.09
C LYS A 8 -11.64 -6.45 -2.15
N ASP A 9 -10.94 -7.56 -2.36
CA ASP A 9 -11.14 -8.77 -1.54
C ASP A 9 -10.26 -8.72 -0.28
N VAL A 10 -9.05 -8.18 -0.40
CA VAL A 10 -8.08 -8.08 0.70
C VAL A 10 -7.30 -6.75 0.62
N PRO A 11 -7.91 -5.62 1.04
CA PRO A 11 -7.34 -4.28 0.88
C PRO A 11 -6.03 -4.08 1.67
N GLU A 12 -5.87 -4.71 2.82
CA GLU A 12 -4.65 -4.71 3.62
C GLU A 12 -3.47 -5.34 2.85
N ASP A 13 -3.66 -6.53 2.29
CA ASP A 13 -2.62 -7.23 1.54
C ASP A 13 -2.26 -6.50 0.24
N ALA A 14 -3.24 -5.88 -0.41
CA ALA A 14 -3.02 -5.05 -1.58
C ALA A 14 -2.24 -3.76 -1.26
N ALA A 15 -2.52 -3.12 -0.12
CA ALA A 15 -1.77 -1.97 0.36
C ALA A 15 -0.31 -2.34 0.70
N TYR A 16 -0.08 -3.50 1.33
CA TYR A 16 1.28 -3.99 1.56
C TYR A 16 2.04 -4.28 0.26
N ALA A 17 1.40 -4.93 -0.70
CA ALA A 17 2.00 -5.19 -2.01
C ALA A 17 2.37 -3.88 -2.74
N LEU A 18 1.49 -2.88 -2.71
CA LEU A 18 1.73 -1.55 -3.29
C LEU A 18 2.98 -0.89 -2.68
N ILE A 19 3.09 -0.90 -1.35
CA ILE A 19 4.24 -0.31 -0.64
C ILE A 19 5.55 -1.00 -0.99
N ILE A 20 5.55 -2.34 -1.04
CA ILE A 20 6.72 -3.12 -1.41
C ILE A 20 7.19 -2.74 -2.82
N GLU A 21 6.26 -2.57 -3.77
CA GLU A 21 6.60 -2.15 -5.13
C GLU A 21 7.09 -0.70 -5.20
N LEU A 22 6.53 0.22 -4.41
CA LEU A 22 7.03 1.60 -4.32
C LEU A 22 8.46 1.66 -3.79
N VAL A 23 8.78 0.84 -2.79
CA VAL A 23 10.13 0.70 -2.24
C VAL A 23 11.08 0.08 -3.28
N ARG A 24 10.66 -0.99 -3.96
CA ARG A 24 11.45 -1.63 -5.04
C ARG A 24 11.74 -0.67 -6.19
N ALA A 25 10.75 0.16 -6.55
CA ALA A 25 10.86 1.19 -7.58
C ALA A 25 11.66 2.43 -7.14
N GLN A 26 12.22 2.43 -5.92
CA GLN A 26 12.95 3.56 -5.33
C GLN A 26 12.13 4.86 -5.30
N ARG A 27 10.79 4.75 -5.29
CA ARG A 27 9.86 5.89 -5.22
C ARG A 27 9.70 6.41 -3.79
N VAL A 28 10.15 5.65 -2.79
CA VAL A 28 10.19 6.04 -1.38
C VAL A 28 11.63 5.85 -0.87
N PRO A 29 12.27 6.89 -0.30
CA PRO A 29 13.61 6.77 0.26
C PRO A 29 13.59 5.88 1.52
N VAL A 30 14.36 4.79 1.51
CA VAL A 30 14.40 3.79 2.61
C VAL A 30 15.12 4.30 3.87
N TYR A 31 15.97 5.33 3.77
CA TYR A 31 17.03 5.56 4.78
C TYR A 31 17.12 6.94 5.44
N SER A 32 16.32 7.96 5.10
CA SER A 32 16.53 9.29 5.71
C SER A 32 15.42 9.78 6.62
N SER A 33 14.17 9.28 6.51
CA SER A 33 13.09 9.67 7.43
C SER A 33 11.90 8.71 7.34
N SER A 34 11.41 8.29 8.51
CA SER A 34 9.99 8.02 8.80
C SER A 34 9.36 6.74 8.23
N ILE A 35 9.62 5.59 8.88
CA ILE A 35 8.70 4.43 8.84
C ILE A 35 7.23 4.86 9.05
N SER A 36 7.01 5.92 9.83
CA SER A 36 5.68 6.50 10.06
C SER A 36 5.04 7.08 8.79
N GLU A 37 5.81 7.65 7.86
CA GLU A 37 5.29 8.11 6.55
C GLU A 37 4.87 6.91 5.71
N LEU A 38 5.67 5.84 5.72
CA LEU A 38 5.32 4.59 5.03
C LEU A 38 4.05 3.96 5.61
N MET A 39 3.89 3.98 6.93
CA MET A 39 2.68 3.53 7.62
C MET A 39 1.48 4.43 7.31
N SER A 40 1.69 5.75 7.18
CA SER A 40 0.61 6.67 6.79
C SER A 40 0.14 6.39 5.36
N LEU A 41 1.06 6.06 4.46
CA LEU A 41 0.77 5.70 3.07
C LEU A 41 0.02 4.35 2.98
N TYR A 42 0.33 3.41 3.87
CA TYR A 42 -0.45 2.19 4.07
C TYR A 42 -1.89 2.50 4.47
N ASP A 43 -2.09 3.31 5.52
CA ASP A 43 -3.42 3.65 6.01
C ASP A 43 -4.26 4.37 4.94
N GLU A 44 -3.62 5.22 4.14
CA GLU A 44 -4.27 5.90 3.01
C GLU A 44 -4.67 4.92 1.90
N ALA A 45 -3.79 3.99 1.53
CA ALA A 45 -4.08 2.97 0.53
C ALA A 45 -5.23 2.04 0.96
N VAL A 46 -5.23 1.58 2.22
CA VAL A 46 -6.33 0.76 2.76
C VAL A 46 -7.65 1.52 2.74
N LYS A 47 -7.65 2.80 3.13
CA LYS A 47 -8.85 3.66 3.05
C LYS A 47 -9.34 3.82 1.62
N HIS A 48 -8.43 3.98 0.66
CA HIS A 48 -8.78 4.10 -0.75
C HIS A 48 -9.47 2.82 -1.26
N PHE A 49 -8.89 1.66 -0.99
CA PHE A 49 -9.45 0.38 -1.44
C PHE A 49 -10.78 0.03 -0.78
N LYS A 50 -10.99 0.42 0.48
CA LYS A 50 -12.27 0.23 1.18
C LYS A 50 -13.37 1.21 0.73
N LYS A 51 -13.01 2.43 0.34
CA LYS A 51 -13.99 3.41 -0.18
C LYS A 51 -14.61 2.97 -1.51
N ASP A 52 -13.89 2.19 -2.31
CA ASP A 52 -14.41 1.62 -3.54
C ASP A 52 -15.44 0.48 -3.32
N GLU A 53 -15.71 0.07 -2.06
CA GLU A 53 -16.82 -0.85 -1.72
C GLU A 53 -18.14 -0.13 -1.39
N GLU A 54 -18.11 1.16 -1.03
CA GLU A 54 -19.29 1.93 -0.60
C GLU A 54 -19.99 2.72 -1.73
N ALA A 55 -19.48 2.64 -2.96
CA ALA A 55 -20.00 3.34 -4.16
C ALA A 55 -20.54 2.38 -5.22
#